data_AF-K4R092-F1
#
_entry.id   AF-K4R092-F1
#
_cell.length_a   1.000
_cell.length_b   1.000
_cell.length_c   1.000
_cell.angle_alpha   90.00
_cell.angle_beta   90.00
_cell.angle_gamma   90.00
#
_symmetry.space_group_name_H-M   'P 1'
#
loop_
_entity.id
_entity.type
_entity.pdbx_description
1 polymer ?
#
loop_
_entity_poly.entity_id
_entity_poly.type
_entity_poly.pdbx_seq_one_letter_code
_entity_poly.pdbx_strand_id
1 'polypeptide(L)'
;MTARSVIAPLGGLLEIGAVTATGTWTLSEVSLGAFLDDRRDEVDQVLADIHSLCAFGPVFLAVADELGYLRDHEVTSAFLLLWSGGVEGVPPDLSELESPMAVRRMCRAGADLQLTELLDALVTAALPAQTDAKTGARLLTGILSGVTALADGTGRCTPATAFRTWRTRCLPRTLHPHSGTPESRRAGLRAYERALDALLDP
;
A
#
# COMPACT_ATOMS: atom_id res chain seq x y z
N MET A 1 4.55 15.72 4.79
CA MET A 1 3.82 14.59 4.15
C MET A 1 2.69 14.20 5.08
N THR A 2 1.55 13.75 4.57
CA THR A 2 0.26 13.75 5.31
C THR A 2 -0.26 12.33 5.51
N ALA A 3 -1.12 12.11 6.51
CA ALA A 3 -1.85 10.86 6.70
C ALA A 3 -2.51 10.36 5.39
N ARG A 4 -2.99 11.28 4.55
CA ARG A 4 -3.60 10.98 3.24
C ARG A 4 -2.69 10.17 2.32
N SER A 5 -1.38 10.45 2.28
CA SER A 5 -0.47 9.73 1.38
C SER A 5 -0.19 8.29 1.83
N VAL A 6 -0.46 7.96 3.10
CA VAL A 6 -0.38 6.59 3.62
C VAL A 6 -1.72 5.87 3.44
N ILE A 7 -2.83 6.56 3.71
CA ILE A 7 -4.17 5.96 3.67
C ILE A 7 -4.62 5.66 2.24
N ALA A 8 -4.29 6.52 1.26
CA ALA A 8 -4.67 6.29 -0.13
C ALA A 8 -4.18 4.94 -0.71
N PRO A 9 -2.88 4.59 -0.67
CA PRO A 9 -2.43 3.29 -1.15
C PRO A 9 -2.94 2.12 -0.29
N LEU A 10 -3.17 2.32 1.01
CA LEU A 10 -3.84 1.32 1.85
C LEU A 10 -5.27 1.04 1.37
N GLY A 11 -6.04 2.08 1.03
CA GLY A 11 -7.38 1.94 0.46
C GLY A 11 -7.40 1.12 -0.82
N GLY A 12 -6.50 1.45 -1.77
CA GLY A 12 -6.37 0.65 -2.99
C GLY A 12 -6.02 -0.82 -2.73
N LEU A 13 -5.22 -1.12 -1.69
CA LEU A 13 -4.89 -2.50 -1.32
C LEU A 13 -6.09 -3.24 -0.71
N LEU A 14 -6.95 -2.56 0.02
CA LEU A 14 -8.18 -3.16 0.57
C LEU A 14 -9.22 -3.43 -0.52
N GLU A 15 -9.40 -2.51 -1.47
CA GLU A 15 -10.26 -2.73 -2.64
C GLU A 15 -9.76 -3.92 -3.48
N ILE A 16 -8.45 -3.98 -3.74
CA ILE A 16 -7.83 -5.10 -4.47
C ILE A 16 -7.95 -6.42 -3.69
N GLY A 17 -7.80 -6.37 -2.37
CA GLY A 17 -8.00 -7.52 -1.49
C GLY A 17 -9.41 -8.07 -1.56
N ALA A 18 -10.42 -7.18 -1.49
CA ALA A 18 -11.82 -7.54 -1.61
C ALA A 18 -12.14 -8.21 -2.96
N VAL A 19 -11.61 -7.66 -4.06
CA VAL A 19 -11.74 -8.26 -5.40
C VAL A 19 -11.04 -9.63 -5.48
N THR A 20 -9.83 -9.73 -4.93
CA THR A 20 -9.04 -10.97 -4.95
C THR A 20 -9.71 -12.08 -4.13
N ALA A 21 -10.37 -11.72 -3.03
CA ALA A 21 -11.06 -12.65 -2.14
C ALA A 21 -12.26 -13.35 -2.80
N THR A 22 -12.87 -12.76 -3.84
CA THR A 22 -13.96 -13.44 -4.58
C THR A 22 -13.45 -14.64 -5.36
N GLY A 23 -12.18 -14.62 -5.80
CA GLY A 23 -11.56 -15.65 -6.63
C GLY A 23 -12.07 -15.71 -8.08
N THR A 24 -13.19 -15.05 -8.38
CA THR A 24 -13.82 -15.01 -9.71
C THR A 24 -13.35 -13.83 -10.55
N TRP A 25 -12.85 -12.77 -9.91
CA TRP A 25 -12.48 -11.49 -10.54
C TRP A 25 -13.68 -10.76 -11.16
N THR A 26 -14.89 -11.10 -10.75
CA THR A 26 -16.13 -10.43 -11.16
C THR A 26 -16.46 -9.31 -10.17
N LEU A 27 -16.54 -8.06 -10.63
CA LEU A 27 -16.76 -6.91 -9.74
C LEU A 27 -18.13 -6.90 -9.06
N SER A 28 -19.18 -7.40 -9.73
CA SER A 28 -20.53 -7.47 -9.16
C SER A 28 -20.67 -8.43 -7.97
N GLU A 29 -19.67 -9.29 -7.73
CA GLU A 29 -19.62 -10.22 -6.60
C GLU A 29 -18.84 -9.64 -5.41
N VAL A 30 -18.23 -8.45 -5.57
CA VAL A 30 -17.38 -7.84 -4.54
C VAL A 30 -18.23 -7.11 -3.51
N SER A 31 -17.97 -7.39 -2.24
CA SER A 31 -18.45 -6.59 -1.12
C SER A 31 -17.27 -6.18 -0.25
N LEU A 32 -16.90 -4.90 -0.31
CA LEU A 32 -15.83 -4.38 0.52
C LEU A 32 -16.23 -4.38 1.99
N GLY A 33 -17.47 -4.02 2.32
CA GLY A 33 -17.98 -4.08 3.70
C GLY A 33 -17.84 -5.47 4.31
N ALA A 34 -18.30 -6.52 3.62
CA ALA A 34 -18.16 -7.89 4.10
C ALA A 34 -16.69 -8.32 4.24
N PHE A 35 -15.84 -7.94 3.29
CA PHE A 35 -14.41 -8.20 3.35
C PHE A 35 -13.74 -7.53 4.58
N LEU A 36 -14.09 -6.27 4.86
CA LEU A 36 -13.57 -5.53 6.01
C LEU A 36 -14.07 -6.09 7.33
N ASP A 37 -15.34 -6.50 7.41
CA ASP A 37 -15.91 -7.13 8.61
C ASP A 37 -15.23 -8.47 8.92
N ASP A 38 -14.99 -9.30 7.90
CA ASP A 38 -14.32 -10.60 8.01
C ASP A 38 -12.82 -10.49 8.33
N ARG A 39 -12.22 -9.30 8.15
CA ARG A 39 -10.78 -9.02 8.35
C ARG A 39 -10.52 -7.86 9.31
N ARG A 40 -11.48 -7.59 10.19
CA ARG A 40 -11.46 -6.44 11.09
C ARG A 40 -10.21 -6.40 11.95
N ASP A 41 -9.87 -7.53 12.56
CA ASP A 41 -8.72 -7.62 13.47
C ASP A 41 -7.39 -7.34 12.73
N GLU A 42 -7.24 -7.86 11.50
CA GLU A 42 -6.06 -7.61 10.67
C GLU A 42 -5.97 -6.14 10.24
N VAL A 43 -7.09 -5.53 9.83
CA VAL A 43 -7.16 -4.12 9.45
C VAL A 43 -6.83 -3.22 10.64
N ASP A 44 -7.42 -3.48 11.81
CA ASP A 44 -7.19 -2.72 13.03
C ASP A 44 -5.73 -2.81 13.48
N GLN A 45 -5.12 -4.00 13.40
CA GLN A 45 -3.71 -4.19 13.72
C GLN A 45 -2.80 -3.41 12.75
N VAL A 46 -3.07 -3.45 11.45
CA VAL A 46 -2.31 -2.67 10.44
C VAL A 46 -2.40 -1.17 10.74
N LEU A 47 -3.59 -0.65 11.06
CA LEU A 47 -3.78 0.77 11.38
C LEU A 47 -3.07 1.17 12.66
N ALA A 48 -3.10 0.32 13.69
CA ALA A 48 -2.39 0.55 14.95
C ALA A 48 -0.87 0.61 14.75
N ASP A 49 -0.31 -0.28 13.91
CA ASP A 49 1.11 -0.29 13.60
C ASP A 49 1.53 0.93 12.77
N ILE A 50 0.71 1.34 11.79
CA ILE A 50 0.93 2.57 11.01
C ILE A 50 0.94 3.80 11.92
N HIS A 51 -0.04 3.89 12.84
CA HIS A 51 -0.13 4.98 13.80
C HIS A 51 1.13 5.03 14.69
N SER A 52 1.58 3.87 15.15
CA SER A 52 2.79 3.73 15.99
C SER A 52 4.07 4.10 15.25
N LEU A 53 4.22 3.66 14.00
CA LEU A 53 5.40 3.93 13.17
C LEU A 53 5.55 5.41 12.83
N CYS A 54 4.46 6.04 12.42
CA CYS A 54 4.45 7.41 11.89
C CYS A 54 4.23 8.47 12.96
N ALA A 55 3.99 8.06 14.22
CA ALA A 55 3.59 8.92 15.33
C ALA A 55 2.44 9.87 14.93
N PHE A 56 1.49 9.36 14.14
CA PHE A 56 0.36 10.19 13.74
C PHE A 56 -0.49 10.51 14.97
N GLY A 57 -1.04 11.73 15.02
CA GLY A 57 -2.01 12.10 16.05
C GLY A 57 -3.44 11.67 15.69
N PRO A 58 -4.44 12.12 16.48
CA PRO A 58 -5.86 11.83 16.27
C PRO A 58 -6.38 12.16 14.86
N VAL A 59 -5.70 13.08 14.15
CA VAL A 59 -6.00 13.47 12.77
C VAL A 59 -5.92 12.29 11.79
N PHE A 60 -5.15 11.24 12.08
CA PHE A 60 -5.04 10.09 11.18
C PHE A 60 -6.36 9.35 10.99
N LEU A 61 -7.06 9.06 12.10
CA LEU A 61 -8.37 8.40 12.04
C LEU A 61 -9.41 9.29 11.36
N ALA A 62 -9.40 10.60 11.64
CA ALA A 62 -10.29 11.54 10.97
C ALA A 62 -10.06 11.58 9.44
N VAL A 63 -8.81 11.52 8.99
CA VAL A 63 -8.48 11.45 7.56
C VAL A 63 -8.90 10.11 6.96
N ALA A 64 -8.75 9.00 7.69
CA ALA A 64 -9.20 7.69 7.22
C ALA A 64 -10.73 7.66 7.06
N ASP A 65 -11.45 8.26 8.02
CA ASP A 65 -12.89 8.46 7.99
C ASP A 65 -13.35 9.37 6.86
N GLU A 66 -12.59 10.44 6.57
CA GLU A 66 -12.88 11.38 5.47
C GLU A 66 -12.70 10.72 4.11
N LEU A 67 -11.63 9.94 3.93
CA LEU A 67 -11.33 9.26 2.67
C LEU A 67 -12.27 8.08 2.38
N GLY A 68 -12.88 7.49 3.41
CA GLY A 68 -13.94 6.49 3.24
C GLY A 68 -13.47 5.09 2.80
N TYR A 69 -12.19 4.89 2.53
CA TYR A 69 -11.64 3.60 2.08
C TYR A 69 -11.79 2.45 3.09
N LEU A 70 -12.05 2.77 4.36
CA LEU A 70 -12.29 1.80 5.45
C LEU A 70 -13.80 1.56 5.71
N ARG A 71 -14.66 1.92 4.76
CA ARG A 71 -16.11 1.73 4.82
C ARG A 71 -16.61 1.05 3.57
N ASP A 72 -17.79 0.46 3.67
CA ASP A 72 -18.45 -0.14 2.51
C ASP A 72 -18.69 0.91 1.41
N HIS A 73 -18.26 0.55 0.20
CA HIS A 73 -18.51 1.28 -1.03
C HIS A 73 -18.30 0.36 -2.23
N GLU A 74 -18.82 0.76 -3.37
CA GLU A 74 -18.68 0.02 -4.62
C GLU A 74 -17.24 0.09 -5.14
N VAL A 75 -16.63 -1.08 -5.38
CA VAL A 75 -15.34 -1.19 -6.05
C VAL A 75 -15.56 -1.23 -7.56
N THR A 76 -15.09 -0.20 -8.26
CA THR A 76 -15.31 -0.03 -9.70
C THR A 76 -14.06 -0.35 -10.51
N SER A 77 -14.25 -0.67 -11.80
CA SER A 77 -13.15 -0.84 -12.76
C SER A 77 -12.30 0.44 -12.90
N ALA A 78 -12.91 1.62 -12.75
CA ALA A 78 -12.21 2.91 -12.77
C ALA A 78 -11.24 3.06 -11.59
N PHE A 79 -11.65 2.63 -10.38
CA PHE A 79 -10.73 2.62 -9.24
C PHE A 79 -9.60 1.62 -9.43
N LEU A 80 -9.89 0.41 -9.90
CA LEU A 80 -8.83 -0.57 -10.19
C LEU A 80 -7.86 -0.07 -11.28
N LEU A 81 -8.36 0.67 -12.28
CA LEU A 81 -7.51 1.30 -13.28
C LEU A 81 -6.61 2.38 -12.67
N LEU A 82 -7.15 3.20 -11.77
CA LEU A 82 -6.37 4.19 -11.01
C LEU A 82 -5.28 3.50 -10.17
N TRP A 83 -5.64 2.48 -9.38
CA TRP A 83 -4.70 1.77 -8.51
C TRP A 83 -3.64 0.99 -9.27
N SER A 84 -3.94 0.51 -10.47
CA SER A 84 -2.98 -0.18 -11.33
C SER A 84 -2.06 0.75 -12.12
N GLY A 85 -2.22 2.08 -11.98
CA GLY A 85 -1.46 3.05 -12.75
C GLY A 85 -1.81 3.04 -14.25
N GLY A 86 -3.04 2.64 -14.59
CA GLY A 86 -3.54 2.65 -15.97
C GLY A 86 -3.03 1.50 -16.83
N VAL A 87 -2.71 0.33 -16.24
CA VAL A 87 -2.05 -0.79 -16.96
C VAL A 87 -2.83 -1.31 -18.17
N GLU A 88 -4.17 -1.21 -18.14
CA GLU A 88 -5.05 -1.62 -19.24
C GLU A 88 -5.29 -0.48 -20.26
N GLY A 89 -4.76 0.73 -20.02
CA GLY A 89 -5.16 1.93 -20.74
C GLY A 89 -6.59 2.39 -20.41
N VAL A 90 -7.01 3.53 -20.97
CA VAL A 90 -8.38 4.01 -20.84
C VAL A 90 -9.14 3.67 -22.13
N PRO A 91 -9.99 2.62 -22.14
CA PRO A 91 -10.76 2.27 -23.33
C PRO A 91 -11.86 3.31 -23.59
N PRO A 92 -12.39 3.38 -24.83
CA PRO A 92 -13.57 4.20 -25.14
C PRO A 92 -14.81 3.81 -24.31
N ASP A 93 -14.94 2.52 -23.98
CA ASP A 93 -15.99 1.98 -23.12
C ASP A 93 -15.36 1.34 -21.86
N LEU A 94 -15.66 1.91 -20.68
CA LEU A 94 -15.10 1.43 -19.41
C LEU A 94 -15.59 0.02 -19.01
N SER A 95 -16.71 -0.45 -19.57
CA SER A 95 -17.20 -1.81 -19.30
C SER A 95 -16.25 -2.90 -19.83
N GLU A 96 -15.39 -2.56 -20.80
CA GLU A 96 -14.34 -3.47 -21.28
C GLU A 96 -13.34 -3.86 -20.16
N LEU A 97 -13.16 -2.99 -19.17
CA LEU A 97 -12.29 -3.21 -18.01
C LEU A 97 -12.89 -4.17 -16.98
N GLU A 98 -14.18 -4.47 -17.07
CA GLU A 98 -14.88 -5.36 -16.14
C GLU A 98 -14.73 -6.84 -16.49
N SER A 99 -14.07 -7.15 -17.62
CA SER A 99 -13.73 -8.54 -17.93
C SER A 99 -12.84 -9.14 -16.82
N PRO A 100 -13.09 -10.38 -16.35
CA PRO A 100 -12.32 -10.99 -15.27
C PRO A 100 -10.81 -11.00 -15.50
N MET A 101 -10.37 -11.11 -16.76
CA MET A 101 -8.96 -11.04 -17.12
C MET A 101 -8.36 -9.63 -16.94
N ALA A 102 -9.08 -8.57 -17.33
CA ALA A 102 -8.64 -7.20 -17.13
C ALA A 102 -8.60 -6.85 -15.63
N VAL A 103 -9.67 -7.17 -14.90
CA VAL A 103 -9.74 -7.01 -13.44
C VAL A 103 -8.57 -7.69 -12.74
N ARG A 104 -8.28 -8.95 -13.10
CA ARG A 104 -7.14 -9.70 -12.55
C ARG A 104 -5.80 -9.03 -12.84
N ARG A 105 -5.58 -8.50 -14.05
CA ARG A 105 -4.33 -7.81 -14.40
C ARG A 105 -4.20 -6.49 -13.65
N MET A 106 -5.26 -5.69 -13.58
CA MET A 106 -5.31 -4.44 -12.80
C MET A 106 -5.05 -4.70 -11.32
N CYS A 107 -5.74 -5.67 -10.70
CA CYS A 107 -5.52 -6.03 -9.30
C CYS A 107 -4.07 -6.44 -9.04
N ARG A 108 -3.47 -7.24 -9.94
CA ARG A 108 -2.10 -7.69 -9.78
C ARG A 108 -1.09 -6.55 -9.84
N ALA A 109 -1.15 -5.74 -10.90
CA ALA A 109 -0.29 -4.58 -11.07
C ALA A 109 -0.53 -3.53 -9.97
N GLY A 110 -1.79 -3.34 -9.60
CA GLY A 110 -2.22 -2.45 -8.53
C GLY A 110 -1.67 -2.84 -7.18
N ALA A 111 -1.72 -4.12 -6.79
CA ALA A 111 -1.16 -4.53 -5.50
C ALA A 111 0.34 -4.27 -5.43
N ASP A 112 1.09 -4.58 -6.49
CA ASP A 112 2.54 -4.35 -6.54
C ASP A 112 2.88 -2.84 -6.48
N LEU A 113 2.10 -2.02 -7.19
CA LEU A 113 2.24 -0.57 -7.19
C LEU A 113 1.88 0.04 -5.83
N GLN A 114 0.69 -0.26 -5.31
CA GLN A 114 0.20 0.33 -4.07
C GLN A 114 1.01 -0.13 -2.84
N LEU A 115 1.51 -1.37 -2.80
CA LEU A 115 2.46 -1.79 -1.76
C LEU A 115 3.75 -0.97 -1.80
N THR A 116 4.25 -0.68 -2.99
CA THR A 116 5.47 0.13 -3.18
C THR A 116 5.25 1.58 -2.75
N GLU A 117 4.12 2.18 -3.13
CA GLU A 117 3.75 3.55 -2.75
C GLU A 117 3.45 3.65 -1.25
N LEU A 118 2.80 2.63 -0.66
CA LEU A 118 2.58 2.54 0.78
C LEU A 118 3.92 2.49 1.54
N LEU A 119 4.87 1.65 1.11
CA LEU A 119 6.19 1.57 1.75
C LEU A 119 6.94 2.92 1.66
N ASP A 120 6.91 3.60 0.51
CA ASP A 120 7.55 4.91 0.35
C ASP A 120 6.92 5.96 1.28
N ALA A 121 5.59 5.96 1.37
CA ALA A 121 4.84 6.86 2.24
C ALA A 121 5.09 6.56 3.72
N LEU A 122 5.19 5.30 4.14
CA LEU A 122 5.47 4.94 5.53
C LEU A 122 6.91 5.32 5.92
N VAL A 123 7.91 4.95 5.11
CA VAL A 123 9.31 5.32 5.38
C VAL A 123 9.46 6.83 5.43
N THR A 124 8.89 7.56 4.47
CA THR A 124 8.99 9.02 4.46
C THR A 124 8.26 9.67 5.65
N ALA A 125 7.21 9.05 6.20
CA ALA A 125 6.46 9.56 7.35
C ALA A 125 7.18 9.26 8.68
N ALA A 126 7.86 8.11 8.76
CA ALA A 126 8.63 7.71 9.93
C ALA A 126 9.87 8.60 10.15
N LEU A 127 10.42 9.21 9.09
CA LEU A 127 11.61 10.07 9.19
C LEU A 127 11.39 11.32 10.07
N PRO A 128 10.37 12.17 9.84
CA PRO A 128 10.04 13.26 10.76
C PRO A 128 9.63 12.81 12.17
N ALA A 129 9.03 11.61 12.29
CA ALA A 129 8.68 11.01 13.58
C ALA A 129 9.91 10.56 14.40
N GLN A 130 11.12 10.59 13.78
CA GLN A 130 12.38 10.16 14.37
C GLN A 130 12.35 8.72 14.90
N THR A 131 11.50 7.88 14.29
CA THR A 131 11.48 6.45 14.60
C THR A 131 12.80 5.83 14.18
N ASP A 132 13.51 5.22 15.13
CA ASP A 132 14.77 4.51 14.89
C ASP A 132 14.62 3.51 13.74
N ALA A 133 15.58 3.47 12.83
CA ALA A 133 15.47 2.71 11.59
C ALA A 133 15.32 1.20 11.82
N LYS A 134 15.96 0.61 12.84
CA LYS A 134 15.82 -0.83 13.13
C LYS A 134 14.43 -1.14 13.69
N THR A 135 13.95 -0.29 14.59
CA THR A 135 12.61 -0.43 15.17
C THR A 135 11.52 -0.19 14.13
N GLY A 136 11.67 0.87 13.34
CA GLY A 136 10.78 1.21 12.24
C GLY A 136 10.77 0.13 11.15
N ALA A 137 11.92 -0.46 10.80
CA ALA A 137 11.97 -1.57 9.84
C ALA A 137 11.19 -2.80 10.32
N ARG A 138 11.24 -3.14 11.62
CA ARG A 138 10.42 -4.24 12.17
C ARG A 138 8.92 -3.94 12.07
N LEU A 139 8.51 -2.72 12.42
CA LEU A 139 7.11 -2.30 12.27
C LEU A 139 6.66 -2.32 10.81
N LEU A 140 7.49 -1.81 9.90
CA LEU A 140 7.25 -1.86 8.46
C LEU A 140 7.08 -3.29 7.95
N THR A 141 7.93 -4.22 8.37
CA THR A 141 7.78 -5.64 8.01
C THR A 141 6.45 -6.21 8.50
N GLY A 142 6.02 -5.86 9.72
CA GLY A 142 4.71 -6.25 10.26
C GLY A 142 3.55 -5.69 9.42
N ILE A 143 3.56 -4.38 9.17
CA ILE A 143 2.56 -3.68 8.35
C ILE A 143 2.50 -4.30 6.94
N LEU A 144 3.64 -4.47 6.27
CA LEU A 144 3.69 -5.07 4.94
C LEU A 144 3.19 -6.51 4.94
N SER A 145 3.47 -7.29 5.99
CA SER A 145 2.97 -8.67 6.10
C SER A 145 1.45 -8.69 6.23
N GLY A 146 0.87 -7.83 7.09
CA GLY A 146 -0.58 -7.71 7.22
C GLY A 146 -1.24 -7.25 5.92
N VAL A 147 -0.71 -6.20 5.30
CA VAL A 147 -1.29 -5.64 4.06
C VAL A 147 -1.12 -6.59 2.87
N THR A 148 0.00 -7.33 2.77
CA THR A 148 0.15 -8.36 1.71
C THR A 148 -0.84 -9.50 1.90
N ALA A 149 -1.09 -9.94 3.13
CA ALA A 149 -2.11 -10.95 3.43
C ALA A 149 -3.54 -10.46 3.09
N LEU A 150 -3.83 -9.18 3.34
CA LEU A 150 -5.11 -8.55 2.97
C LEU A 150 -5.27 -8.42 1.45
N ALA A 151 -4.24 -7.95 0.75
CA ALA A 151 -4.31 -7.71 -0.69
C ALA A 151 -4.23 -8.98 -1.55
N ASP A 152 -3.50 -10.00 -1.08
CA ASP A 152 -3.21 -11.22 -1.85
C ASP A 152 -2.92 -12.42 -0.92
N GLY A 153 -3.98 -13.13 -0.53
CA GLY A 153 -3.89 -14.35 0.29
C GLY A 153 -3.19 -15.55 -0.38
N THR A 154 -2.72 -15.41 -1.62
CA THR A 154 -2.03 -16.49 -2.36
C THR A 154 -0.50 -16.47 -2.20
N GLY A 155 0.06 -15.42 -1.59
CA GLY A 155 1.49 -15.27 -1.37
C GLY A 155 2.29 -14.79 -2.59
N ARG A 156 1.62 -14.34 -3.66
CA ARG A 156 2.30 -13.71 -4.82
C ARG A 156 2.89 -12.35 -4.43
N CYS A 157 2.16 -11.52 -3.70
CA CYS A 157 2.74 -10.34 -3.06
C CYS A 157 3.42 -10.74 -1.74
N THR A 158 4.65 -10.27 -1.55
CA THR A 158 5.39 -10.46 -0.30
C THR A 158 6.04 -9.15 0.14
N PRO A 159 6.29 -8.97 1.44
CA PRO A 159 7.05 -7.81 1.93
C PRO A 159 8.41 -7.65 1.23
N ALA A 160 9.10 -8.76 0.94
CA ALA A 160 10.37 -8.75 0.23
C ALA A 160 10.25 -8.23 -1.20
N THR A 161 9.19 -8.60 -1.94
CA THR A 161 8.95 -8.06 -3.28
C THR A 161 8.62 -6.57 -3.24
N ALA A 162 7.79 -6.12 -2.30
CA ALA A 162 7.51 -4.68 -2.13
C ALA A 162 8.78 -3.88 -1.81
N PHE A 163 9.64 -4.40 -0.91
CA PHE A 163 10.93 -3.79 -0.58
C PHE A 163 11.85 -3.70 -1.80
N ARG A 164 12.01 -4.78 -2.58
CA ARG A 164 12.86 -4.78 -3.79
C ARG A 164 12.37 -3.78 -4.83
N THR A 165 11.06 -3.68 -5.03
CA THR A 165 10.47 -2.71 -5.96
C THR A 165 10.67 -1.28 -5.46
N TRP A 166 10.43 -1.00 -4.17
CA TRP A 166 10.69 0.30 -3.56
C TRP A 166 12.17 0.72 -3.67
N ARG A 167 13.09 -0.20 -3.38
CA ARG A 167 14.55 0.03 -3.47
C ARG A 167 14.97 0.44 -4.87
N THR A 168 14.36 -0.12 -5.90
CA THR A 168 14.74 0.14 -7.31
C THR A 168 13.97 1.30 -7.93
N ARG A 169 12.72 1.54 -7.54
CA ARG A 169 11.85 2.60 -8.08
C ARG A 169 11.99 3.92 -7.34
N CYS A 170 11.97 3.89 -6.00
CA CYS A 170 11.83 5.10 -5.19
C CYS A 170 13.16 5.68 -4.76
N LEU A 171 14.09 4.83 -4.30
CA LEU A 171 15.37 5.31 -3.76
C LEU A 171 16.27 6.00 -4.78
N PRO A 172 16.48 5.50 -6.02
CA PRO A 172 17.37 6.18 -6.96
C PRO A 172 16.93 7.60 -7.26
N ARG A 173 15.61 7.81 -7.39
CA ARG A 173 15.03 9.15 -7.62
C ARG A 173 15.33 10.11 -6.48
N THR A 174 15.22 9.64 -5.23
CA THR A 174 15.40 10.49 -4.04
C THR A 174 16.86 10.66 -3.64
N LEU A 175 17.67 9.62 -3.79
CA LEU A 175 19.09 9.62 -3.44
C LEU A 175 19.98 10.23 -4.52
N HIS A 176 19.46 10.46 -5.73
CA HIS A 176 20.19 11.11 -6.80
C HIS A 176 20.80 12.45 -6.32
N PRO A 177 22.06 12.77 -6.65
CA PRO A 177 22.72 13.98 -6.18
C PRO A 177 21.95 15.27 -6.47
N HIS A 178 21.24 15.31 -7.60
CA HIS A 178 20.48 16.47 -8.08
C HIS A 178 18.99 16.45 -7.67
N SER A 179 18.56 15.55 -6.78
CA SER A 179 17.13 15.44 -6.40
C SER A 179 16.59 16.59 -5.55
N GLY A 180 17.46 17.51 -5.11
CA GLY A 180 17.10 18.57 -4.14
C GLY A 180 16.77 18.05 -2.74
N THR A 181 16.87 16.73 -2.50
CA THR A 181 16.56 16.13 -1.20
C THR A 181 17.64 16.49 -0.17
N PRO A 182 17.29 16.95 1.04
CA PRO A 182 18.27 17.22 2.11
C PRO A 182 19.08 15.98 2.48
N GLU A 183 20.37 16.15 2.82
CA GLU A 183 21.24 15.02 3.16
C GLU A 183 20.76 14.24 4.38
N SER A 184 20.19 14.91 5.38
CA SER A 184 19.60 14.25 6.56
C SER A 184 18.49 13.27 6.17
N ARG A 185 17.64 13.63 5.20
CA ARG A 185 16.60 12.74 4.66
C ARG A 185 17.20 11.59 3.87
N ARG A 186 18.23 11.84 3.04
CA ARG A 186 18.94 10.77 2.31
C ARG A 186 19.61 9.78 3.26
N ALA A 187 20.25 10.27 4.32
CA ALA A 187 20.86 9.44 5.35
C ALA A 187 19.82 8.56 6.08
N GLY A 188 18.66 9.13 6.42
CA GLY A 188 17.55 8.40 7.00
C GLY A 188 17.02 7.29 6.07
N LEU A 189 16.80 7.61 4.79
CA LEU A 189 16.38 6.61 3.78
C LEU A 189 17.39 5.46 3.65
N ARG A 190 18.69 5.74 3.62
CA ARG A 190 19.75 4.71 3.62
C ARG A 190 19.80 3.90 4.92
N ALA A 191 19.34 4.45 6.04
CA ALA A 191 19.27 3.70 7.30
C ALA A 191 18.09 2.72 7.28
N TYR A 192 16.92 3.16 6.81
CA TYR A 192 15.75 2.30 6.62
C TYR A 192 16.00 1.22 5.58
N GLU A 193 16.63 1.55 4.45
CA GLU A 193 16.97 0.58 3.41
C GLU A 193 17.82 -0.56 3.96
N ARG A 194 18.95 -0.26 4.63
CA ARG A 194 19.82 -1.28 5.24
C ARG A 194 19.13 -2.09 6.33
N ALA A 195 18.25 -1.47 7.11
CA ALA A 195 17.51 -2.16 8.17
C ALA A 195 16.44 -3.11 7.60
N LEU A 196 15.78 -2.72 6.52
CA LEU A 196 14.81 -3.56 5.80
C LEU A 196 15.51 -4.68 5.03
N ASP A 197 16.64 -4.41 4.40
CA ASP A 197 17.46 -5.41 3.69
C ASP A 197 17.82 -6.57 4.61
N ALA A 198 18.33 -6.26 5.80
CA ALA A 198 18.67 -7.26 6.82
C ALA A 198 17.48 -8.11 7.33
N LEU A 199 16.24 -7.68 7.12
CA LEU A 199 15.03 -8.39 7.56
C LEU A 199 14.30 -9.12 6.43
N LEU A 200 14.34 -8.56 5.21
CA LEU A 200 13.48 -8.97 4.10
C LEU A 200 14.26 -9.60 2.92
N ASP A 201 15.57 -9.38 2.85
CA ASP A 201 16.46 -9.90 1.81
C ASP A 201 17.84 -10.27 2.42
N PRO A 202 17.88 -11.14 3.46
CA PRO A 202 19.09 -11.41 4.25
C PRO A 202 20.16 -12.25 3.54
#